data_AF-A0A522B623-F1
#
_entry.id   AF-A0A522B623-F1
#
_cell.length_a   1.000
_cell.length_b   1.000
_cell.length_c   1.000
_cell.angle_alpha   90.00
_cell.angle_beta   90.00
_cell.angle_gamma   90.00
#
_symmetry.space_group_name_H-M   'P 1'
#
loop_
_entity.id
_entity.type
_entity.pdbx_description
1 polymer ?
#
loop_
_entity_poly.entity_id
_entity_poly.type
_entity_poly.pdbx_seq_one_letter_code
_entity_poly.pdbx_strand_id
1 'polypeptide(L)'
;MTEPDPETTARDRGVSGTTEPDSEAADRQAGAAAPASLSAEGLARIHLRSGAVLLARAELESLVLTGSLPVPAMADLAEVRWRTGDLEGAAEAATGHRAAGGSDAIATLILAEAAGADGRGDDAARHVSELGPMTESALGTMFAGMPRRADWSAATAARSAPTGGASSSARSRRGRAAASSASGAATGGEATEPSDGGTSSPPVRRRAPDPSTEADILLADARADMRSGDPERMGLAFDRLALALRWHPAMAEDVAEL
;
A
#
# COMPACT_ATOMS: atom_id res chain seq x y z
N MET A 1 -26.32 -76.84 -44.85
CA MET A 1 -25.72 -76.76 -43.51
C MET A 1 -26.28 -75.50 -42.87
N THR A 2 -27.14 -75.47 -41.88
CA THR A 2 -28.03 -76.43 -41.22
C THR A 2 -29.10 -75.50 -40.62
N GLU A 3 -30.36 -75.86 -40.78
CA GLU A 3 -31.53 -75.14 -40.28
C GLU A 3 -31.53 -75.00 -38.73
N PRO A 4 -32.38 -74.09 -38.20
CA PRO A 4 -32.39 -73.63 -36.81
C PRO A 4 -33.13 -74.61 -35.89
N ASP A 5 -32.99 -74.45 -34.56
CA ASP A 5 -34.04 -74.84 -33.59
C ASP A 5 -33.74 -74.39 -32.14
N PRO A 6 -34.71 -74.49 -31.19
CA PRO A 6 -35.17 -73.34 -30.41
C PRO A 6 -35.22 -73.62 -28.89
N GLU A 7 -35.90 -72.73 -28.15
CA GLU A 7 -36.52 -72.97 -26.84
C GLU A 7 -35.68 -73.56 -25.70
N THR A 8 -35.48 -72.76 -24.64
CA THR A 8 -35.46 -73.26 -23.26
C THR A 8 -36.04 -72.22 -22.31
N THR A 9 -37.34 -72.42 -22.06
CA THR A 9 -38.05 -72.38 -20.77
C THR A 9 -37.80 -71.27 -19.76
N ALA A 10 -38.92 -70.58 -19.49
CA ALA A 10 -39.35 -70.00 -18.23
C ALA A 10 -38.96 -70.78 -16.95
N ARG A 11 -38.58 -70.01 -15.93
CA ARG A 11 -38.83 -70.08 -14.47
C ARG A 11 -37.82 -69.09 -13.87
N ASP A 12 -38.14 -68.15 -12.99
CA ASP A 12 -38.87 -68.36 -11.75
C ASP A 12 -39.30 -66.99 -11.20
N ARG A 13 -40.53 -66.90 -10.69
CA ARG A 13 -41.00 -65.77 -9.90
C ARG A 13 -40.83 -66.14 -8.44
N GLY A 14 -40.10 -65.31 -7.71
CA GLY A 14 -40.28 -65.21 -6.27
C GLY A 14 -39.03 -64.76 -5.54
N VAL A 15 -39.08 -63.54 -5.00
CA VAL A 15 -39.20 -63.30 -3.55
C VAL A 15 -38.70 -61.89 -3.26
N SER A 16 -39.62 -61.08 -2.76
CA SER A 16 -39.36 -59.82 -2.07
C SER A 16 -38.35 -60.02 -0.95
N GLY A 17 -37.31 -59.20 -0.93
CA GLY A 17 -36.28 -59.20 0.11
C GLY A 17 -35.75 -57.79 0.30
N THR A 18 -36.52 -56.99 1.03
CA THR A 18 -36.14 -55.75 1.70
C THR A 18 -34.73 -55.81 2.29
N THR A 19 -33.80 -54.98 1.79
CA THR A 19 -32.90 -54.11 2.59
C THR A 19 -32.06 -53.25 1.65
N GLU A 20 -32.53 -52.06 1.30
CA GLU A 20 -31.65 -50.93 0.95
C GLU A 20 -31.50 -50.05 2.20
N PRO A 21 -30.39 -50.15 2.95
CA PRO A 21 -30.04 -49.13 3.90
C PRO A 21 -28.66 -48.57 3.57
N ASP A 22 -28.41 -48.03 2.37
CA ASP A 22 -27.11 -47.39 2.08
C ASP A 22 -27.14 -46.20 1.10
N SER A 23 -28.28 -45.87 0.48
CA SER A 23 -28.34 -44.76 -0.49
C SER A 23 -28.55 -43.38 0.14
N GLU A 24 -28.95 -43.29 1.41
CA GLU A 24 -29.24 -42.00 2.08
C GLU A 24 -28.05 -41.44 2.89
N ALA A 25 -26.99 -42.23 3.10
CA ALA A 25 -25.76 -41.76 3.76
C ALA A 25 -24.81 -41.06 2.79
N ALA A 26 -24.81 -41.43 1.50
CA ALA A 26 -23.99 -40.78 0.47
C ALA A 26 -24.51 -39.38 0.10
N ASP A 27 -25.83 -39.15 0.21
CA ASP A 27 -26.46 -37.88 -0.18
C ASP A 27 -26.41 -36.80 0.93
N ARG A 28 -26.11 -37.18 2.19
CA ARG A 28 -25.85 -36.20 3.26
C ARG A 28 -24.43 -35.66 3.28
N GLN A 29 -23.54 -36.21 2.45
CA GLN A 29 -22.15 -35.78 2.34
C GLN A 29 -21.92 -34.80 1.18
N ALA A 30 -23.00 -34.38 0.50
CA ALA A 30 -23.01 -33.31 -0.50
C ALA A 30 -23.69 -32.06 0.08
N GLY A 31 -22.99 -31.28 0.90
CA GLY A 31 -23.58 -30.03 1.40
C GLY A 31 -22.83 -29.24 2.47
N ALA A 32 -21.74 -29.77 3.03
CA ALA A 32 -20.83 -28.93 3.81
C ALA A 32 -19.80 -28.34 2.85
N ALA A 33 -20.07 -27.15 2.33
CA ALA A 33 -19.07 -26.35 1.63
C ALA A 33 -17.83 -26.26 2.54
N ALA A 34 -16.72 -26.88 2.13
CA ALA A 34 -15.47 -26.76 2.85
C ALA A 34 -15.18 -25.26 3.04
N PRO A 35 -14.69 -24.84 4.23
CA PRO A 35 -14.38 -23.43 4.44
C PRO A 35 -13.43 -22.98 3.34
N ALA A 36 -13.76 -21.89 2.67
CA ALA A 36 -12.94 -21.35 1.59
C ALA A 36 -11.52 -21.15 2.12
N SER A 37 -10.57 -21.95 1.62
CA SER A 37 -9.17 -21.80 2.00
C SER A 37 -8.69 -20.43 1.55
N LEU A 38 -8.05 -19.69 2.45
CA LEU A 38 -7.44 -18.41 2.12
C LEU A 38 -6.41 -18.62 1.00
N SER A 39 -6.44 -17.79 -0.04
CA SER A 39 -5.43 -17.85 -1.09
C SER A 39 -4.05 -17.43 -0.56
N ALA A 40 -2.98 -17.88 -1.21
CA ALA A 40 -1.62 -17.60 -0.75
C ALA A 40 -1.30 -16.10 -0.76
N GLU A 41 -1.79 -15.36 -1.76
CA GLU A 41 -1.67 -13.90 -1.81
C GLU A 41 -2.52 -13.21 -0.74
N GLY A 42 -3.67 -13.79 -0.39
CA GLY A 42 -4.48 -13.32 0.74
C GLY A 42 -3.74 -13.48 2.06
N LEU A 43 -3.06 -14.61 2.26
CA LEU A 43 -2.24 -14.88 3.45
C LEU A 43 -1.08 -13.89 3.56
N ALA A 44 -0.36 -13.69 2.46
CA ALA A 44 0.76 -12.76 2.41
C ALA A 44 0.34 -11.33 2.74
N ARG A 45 -0.84 -10.91 2.26
CA ARG A 45 -1.40 -9.60 2.59
C ARG A 45 -1.70 -9.47 4.08
N ILE A 46 -2.31 -10.48 4.71
CA ILE A 46 -2.54 -10.48 6.15
C ILE A 46 -1.22 -10.37 6.92
N HIS A 47 -0.19 -11.12 6.52
CA HIS A 47 1.15 -11.03 7.11
C HIS A 47 1.77 -9.64 6.94
N LEU A 48 1.64 -9.03 5.77
CA LEU A 48 2.14 -7.67 5.52
C LEU A 48 1.44 -6.63 6.40
N ARG A 49 0.11 -6.70 6.52
CA ARG A 49 -0.69 -5.75 7.29
C ARG A 49 -0.50 -5.90 8.80
N SER A 50 -0.31 -7.13 9.29
CA SER A 50 0.04 -7.42 10.70
C SER A 50 1.50 -7.11 11.05
N GLY A 51 2.34 -6.76 10.08
CA GLY A 51 3.75 -6.41 10.31
C GLY A 51 4.72 -7.59 10.27
N ALA A 52 4.26 -8.80 9.94
CA ALA A 52 5.09 -9.98 9.67
C ALA A 52 5.77 -9.90 8.28
N VAL A 53 6.52 -8.83 8.04
CA VAL A 53 7.04 -8.45 6.71
C VAL A 53 7.92 -9.54 6.08
N LEU A 54 8.76 -10.23 6.87
CA LEU A 54 9.63 -11.29 6.35
C LEU A 54 8.84 -12.52 5.89
N LEU A 55 7.76 -12.85 6.57
CA LEU A 55 6.89 -13.97 6.21
C LEU A 55 6.10 -13.65 4.94
N ALA A 56 5.50 -12.44 4.88
CA ALA A 56 4.85 -11.94 3.68
C ALA A 56 5.81 -11.94 2.47
N ARG A 57 7.08 -11.54 2.66
CA ARG A 57 8.09 -11.62 1.61
C ARG A 57 8.32 -13.04 1.14
N ALA A 58 8.53 -14.00 2.05
CA ALA A 58 8.76 -15.40 1.68
C ALA A 58 7.58 -15.98 0.85
N GLU A 59 6.34 -15.65 1.24
CA GLU A 59 5.14 -16.10 0.53
C GLU A 59 5.02 -15.49 -0.88
N LEU A 60 5.23 -14.18 -1.01
CA LEU A 60 5.15 -13.48 -2.30
C LEU A 60 6.28 -13.89 -3.25
N GLU A 61 7.51 -14.04 -2.74
CA GLU A 61 8.65 -14.50 -3.55
C GLU A 61 8.44 -15.96 -4.00
N SER A 62 7.80 -16.81 -3.18
CA SER A 62 7.40 -18.16 -3.60
C SER A 62 6.42 -18.13 -4.77
N LEU A 63 5.45 -17.21 -4.75
CA LEU A 63 4.52 -17.00 -5.87
C LEU A 63 5.21 -16.47 -7.14
N VAL A 64 6.27 -15.66 -7.01
CA VAL A 64 7.12 -15.27 -8.15
C VAL A 64 7.82 -16.47 -8.74
N LEU A 65 8.44 -17.30 -7.91
CA LEU A 65 9.20 -18.48 -8.34
C LEU A 65 8.33 -19.50 -9.08
N THR A 66 7.05 -19.60 -8.72
CA THR A 66 6.08 -20.48 -9.39
C THR A 66 5.34 -19.81 -10.55
N GLY A 67 5.62 -18.54 -10.85
CA GLY A 67 4.94 -17.78 -11.90
C GLY A 67 3.44 -17.57 -11.64
N SER A 68 3.02 -17.64 -10.36
CA SER A 68 1.61 -17.60 -9.95
C SER A 68 1.24 -16.29 -9.23
N LEU A 69 2.12 -15.28 -9.26
CA LEU A 69 1.87 -14.00 -8.60
C LEU A 69 0.85 -13.16 -9.41
N PRO A 70 -0.36 -12.89 -8.87
CA PRO A 70 -1.35 -12.07 -9.58
C PRO A 70 -0.97 -10.59 -9.54
N VAL A 71 -1.48 -9.80 -10.51
CA VAL A 71 -1.15 -8.37 -10.66
C VAL A 71 -1.32 -7.56 -9.37
N PRO A 72 -2.42 -7.70 -8.58
CA PRO A 72 -2.55 -6.95 -7.33
C PRO A 72 -1.48 -7.31 -6.29
N ALA A 73 -1.02 -8.57 -6.27
CA ALA A 73 0.01 -9.01 -5.33
C ALA A 73 1.42 -8.51 -5.70
N MET A 74 1.62 -7.98 -6.92
CA MET A 74 2.87 -7.31 -7.30
C MET A 74 3.10 -6.01 -6.53
N ALA A 75 2.03 -5.28 -6.17
CA ALA A 75 2.14 -4.10 -5.31
C ALA A 75 2.52 -4.50 -3.88
N ASP A 76 1.93 -5.58 -3.36
CA ASP A 76 2.29 -6.15 -2.05
C ASP A 76 3.76 -6.62 -2.04
N LEU A 77 4.25 -7.23 -3.14
CA LEU A 77 5.66 -7.61 -3.30
C LEU A 77 6.59 -6.40 -3.31
N ALA A 78 6.20 -5.33 -4.01
CA ALA A 78 6.95 -4.08 -4.01
C ALA A 78 7.04 -3.51 -2.56
N GLU A 79 5.93 -3.49 -1.83
CA GLU A 79 5.87 -2.99 -0.45
C GLU A 79 6.79 -3.80 0.50
N VAL A 80 6.78 -5.13 0.46
CA VAL A 80 7.64 -5.96 1.32
C VAL A 80 9.13 -5.79 1.00
N ARG A 81 9.51 -5.71 -0.28
CA ARG A 81 10.90 -5.49 -0.70
C ARG A 81 11.38 -4.11 -0.25
N TRP A 82 10.54 -3.10 -0.42
CA TRP A 82 10.83 -1.75 0.04
C TRP A 82 11.02 -1.70 1.56
N ARG A 83 10.12 -2.34 2.32
CA ARG A 83 10.21 -2.40 3.79
C ARG A 83 11.40 -3.17 4.33
N THR A 84 11.97 -4.07 3.53
CA THR A 84 13.17 -4.83 3.86
C THR A 84 14.46 -4.19 3.33
N GLY A 85 14.37 -3.01 2.72
CA GLY A 85 15.52 -2.23 2.25
C GLY A 85 15.98 -2.57 0.82
N ASP A 86 15.27 -3.45 0.13
CA ASP A 86 15.53 -3.82 -1.27
C ASP A 86 14.76 -2.85 -2.19
N LEU A 87 15.27 -1.63 -2.31
CA LEU A 87 14.62 -0.56 -3.08
C LEU A 87 14.63 -0.83 -4.59
N GLU A 88 15.72 -1.42 -5.11
CA GLU A 88 15.84 -1.79 -6.52
C GLU A 88 14.80 -2.86 -6.89
N GLY A 89 14.76 -3.98 -6.15
CA GLY A 89 13.78 -5.04 -6.37
C GLY A 89 12.34 -4.60 -6.11
N ALA A 90 12.12 -3.60 -5.24
CA ALA A 90 10.81 -2.98 -5.04
C ALA A 90 10.38 -2.14 -6.25
N ALA A 91 11.28 -1.34 -6.82
CA ALA A 91 11.01 -0.53 -8.00
C ALA A 91 10.70 -1.40 -9.23
N GLU A 92 11.41 -2.52 -9.39
CA GLU A 92 11.12 -3.53 -10.43
C GLU A 92 9.70 -4.08 -10.29
N ALA A 93 9.32 -4.53 -9.09
CA ALA A 93 7.99 -5.07 -8.83
C ALA A 93 6.89 -4.02 -9.05
N ALA A 94 7.09 -2.78 -8.60
CA ALA A 94 6.17 -1.67 -8.81
C ALA A 94 6.02 -1.30 -10.29
N THR A 95 7.11 -1.34 -11.06
CA THR A 95 7.09 -1.13 -12.52
C THR A 95 6.30 -2.24 -13.20
N GLY A 96 6.52 -3.50 -12.80
CA GLY A 96 5.78 -4.64 -13.31
C GLY A 96 4.27 -4.55 -13.02
N HIS A 97 3.89 -4.18 -11.80
CA HIS A 97 2.50 -3.94 -11.41
C HIS A 97 1.84 -2.90 -12.32
N ARG A 98 2.50 -1.75 -12.55
CA ARG A 98 2.00 -0.68 -13.42
C ARG A 98 1.92 -1.11 -14.88
N ALA A 99 2.93 -1.82 -15.38
CA ALA A 99 2.94 -2.34 -16.75
C ALA A 99 1.79 -3.34 -17.00
N ALA A 100 1.38 -4.06 -15.95
CA ALA A 100 0.21 -4.95 -15.98
C ALA A 100 -1.14 -4.23 -15.76
N GLY A 101 -1.16 -2.89 -15.73
CA GLY A 101 -2.37 -2.09 -15.58
C GLY A 101 -2.78 -1.81 -14.14
N GLY A 102 -1.95 -2.17 -13.16
CA GLY A 102 -2.16 -1.85 -11.75
C GLY A 102 -1.98 -0.36 -11.44
N SER A 103 -2.67 0.12 -10.41
CA SER A 103 -2.72 1.55 -10.04
C SER A 103 -2.58 1.79 -8.53
N ASP A 104 -2.02 0.83 -7.77
CA ASP A 104 -1.90 0.96 -6.33
C ASP A 104 -0.99 2.15 -5.94
N ALA A 105 -1.47 2.96 -5.00
CA ALA A 105 -0.76 4.15 -4.53
C ALA A 105 0.62 3.80 -3.96
N ILE A 106 0.74 2.67 -3.25
CA ILE A 106 2.01 2.20 -2.69
C ILE A 106 3.05 1.92 -3.79
N ALA A 107 2.65 1.36 -4.93
CA ALA A 107 3.55 1.12 -6.06
C ALA A 107 4.06 2.45 -6.64
N THR A 108 3.17 3.44 -6.79
CA THR A 108 3.56 4.79 -7.27
C THR A 108 4.48 5.50 -6.28
N LEU A 109 4.24 5.36 -4.97
CA LEU A 109 5.11 5.86 -3.91
C LEU A 109 6.53 5.28 -3.99
N ILE A 110 6.64 3.97 -4.21
CA ILE A 110 7.92 3.27 -4.33
C ILE A 110 8.68 3.72 -5.57
N LEU A 111 7.99 3.92 -6.71
CA LEU A 111 8.61 4.47 -7.92
C LEU A 111 9.14 5.89 -7.70
N ALA A 112 8.40 6.73 -6.97
CA ALA A 112 8.88 8.07 -6.60
C ALA A 112 10.13 8.00 -5.73
N GLU A 113 10.13 7.11 -4.72
CA GLU A 113 11.25 6.93 -3.80
C GLU A 113 12.51 6.42 -4.52
N ALA A 114 12.36 5.44 -5.41
CA ALA A 114 13.46 4.91 -6.21
C ALA A 114 14.04 5.97 -7.15
N ALA A 115 13.20 6.73 -7.86
CA ALA A 115 13.65 7.83 -8.69
C ALA A 115 14.39 8.91 -7.89
N GLY A 116 13.92 9.22 -6.68
CA GLY A 116 14.60 10.14 -5.76
C GLY A 116 15.96 9.63 -5.32
N ALA A 117 16.07 8.35 -4.96
CA ALA A 117 17.32 7.71 -4.58
C ALA A 117 18.36 7.70 -5.72
N ASP A 118 17.90 7.60 -6.97
CA ASP A 118 18.73 7.68 -8.18
C ASP A 118 19.14 9.11 -8.57
N GLY A 119 18.65 10.14 -7.87
CA GLY A 119 18.85 11.54 -8.23
C GLY A 119 18.01 12.02 -9.42
N ARG A 120 17.01 11.23 -9.85
CA ARG A 120 16.05 11.59 -10.93
C ARG A 120 14.88 12.39 -10.37
N GLY A 121 15.17 13.62 -9.92
CA GLY A 121 14.20 14.49 -9.24
C GLY A 121 12.92 14.76 -10.03
N ASP A 122 13.01 14.94 -11.36
CA ASP A 122 11.85 15.18 -12.22
C ASP A 122 10.92 13.95 -12.30
N ASP A 123 11.47 12.74 -12.36
CA ASP A 123 10.70 11.50 -12.34
C ASP A 123 10.02 11.29 -10.98
N ALA A 124 10.75 11.55 -9.89
CA ALA A 124 10.20 11.49 -8.55
C ALA A 124 9.02 12.46 -8.40
N ALA A 125 9.18 13.71 -8.86
CA ALA A 125 8.13 14.71 -8.83
C ALA A 125 6.89 14.29 -9.66
N ARG A 126 7.10 13.72 -10.85
CA ARG A 126 6.01 13.19 -11.69
C ARG A 126 5.21 12.11 -10.97
N HIS A 127 5.88 11.13 -10.35
CA HIS A 127 5.20 10.08 -9.59
C HIS A 127 4.47 10.64 -8.35
N VAL A 128 5.06 11.62 -7.67
CA VAL A 128 4.41 12.34 -6.56
C VAL A 128 3.17 13.12 -7.00
N SER A 129 3.14 13.64 -8.22
CA SER A 129 1.94 14.25 -8.82
C SER A 129 0.88 13.21 -9.17
N GLU A 130 1.27 12.04 -9.68
CA GLU A 130 0.35 10.92 -10.01
C GLU A 130 -0.42 10.42 -8.78
N LEU A 131 0.19 10.47 -7.60
CA LEU A 131 -0.43 10.11 -6.31
C LEU A 131 -1.60 11.02 -5.89
N GLY A 132 -1.72 12.22 -6.45
CA GLY A 132 -2.73 13.19 -6.06
C GLY A 132 -2.52 13.79 -4.66
N PRO A 133 -3.54 14.50 -4.13
CA PRO A 133 -3.47 15.12 -2.81
C PRO A 133 -3.54 14.06 -1.70
N MET A 134 -2.46 13.95 -0.92
CA MET A 134 -2.41 13.14 0.30
C MET A 134 -2.19 14.01 1.53
N THR A 135 -2.82 13.62 2.64
CA THR A 135 -2.53 14.21 3.95
C THR A 135 -1.18 13.68 4.47
N GLU A 136 -0.52 14.45 5.33
CA GLU A 136 0.74 14.02 5.96
C GLU A 136 0.57 12.74 6.80
N SER A 137 -0.59 12.56 7.45
CA SER A 137 -0.93 11.31 8.17
C SER A 137 -1.08 10.13 7.20
N ALA A 138 -1.79 10.28 6.07
CA ALA A 138 -1.90 9.21 5.08
C ALA A 138 -0.53 8.81 4.51
N LEU A 139 0.32 9.80 4.22
CA LEU A 139 1.70 9.55 3.79
C LEU A 139 2.51 8.86 4.91
N GLY A 140 2.39 9.32 6.15
CA GLY A 140 3.00 8.70 7.32
C GLY A 140 2.62 7.22 7.48
N THR A 141 1.35 6.89 7.27
CA THR A 141 0.84 5.52 7.29
C THR A 141 1.45 4.66 6.20
N MET A 142 1.57 5.16 4.96
CA MET A 142 2.18 4.39 3.86
C MET A 142 3.66 4.09 4.13
N PHE A 143 4.40 5.08 4.65
CA PHE A 143 5.80 4.90 5.05
C PHE A 143 5.94 4.01 6.28
N ALA A 144 4.90 3.86 7.09
CA ALA A 144 4.88 2.94 8.22
C ALA A 144 6.07 3.13 9.19
N GLY A 145 6.50 4.39 9.38
CA GLY A 145 7.63 4.78 10.22
C GLY A 145 9.01 4.66 9.57
N MET A 146 9.11 4.27 8.30
CA MET A 146 10.39 4.21 7.60
C MET A 146 10.97 5.60 7.31
N PRO A 147 12.31 5.76 7.34
CA PRO A 147 12.95 6.99 6.92
C PRO A 147 12.70 7.24 5.44
N ARG A 148 12.29 8.46 5.11
CA ARG A 148 12.08 8.92 3.73
C ARG A 148 13.43 9.27 3.12
N ARG A 149 13.77 8.66 1.98
CA ARG A 149 15.05 8.84 1.29
C ARG A 149 14.97 9.87 0.17
N ALA A 150 13.81 10.05 -0.47
CA ALA A 150 13.63 11.18 -1.37
C ALA A 150 13.41 12.48 -0.58
N ASP A 151 13.79 13.63 -1.16
CA ASP A 151 13.41 14.96 -0.66
C ASP A 151 11.92 15.21 -0.96
N TRP A 152 11.06 14.51 -0.23
CA TRP A 152 9.60 14.64 -0.31
C TRP A 152 9.14 16.06 0.00
N SER A 153 9.94 16.86 0.73
CA SER A 153 9.70 18.27 1.03
C SER A 153 9.74 19.16 -0.22
N ALA A 154 10.66 18.92 -1.15
CA ALA A 154 10.74 19.67 -2.41
C ALA A 154 9.61 19.26 -3.35
N ALA A 155 9.28 17.97 -3.40
CA ALA A 155 8.18 17.45 -4.23
C ALA A 155 6.79 17.87 -3.71
N THR A 156 6.60 17.98 -2.39
CA THR A 156 5.39 18.57 -1.77
C THR A 156 5.35 20.08 -1.94
N ALA A 157 6.46 20.80 -1.73
CA ALA A 157 6.52 22.27 -1.87
C ALA A 157 6.28 22.73 -3.31
N ALA A 158 6.76 21.98 -4.31
CA ALA A 158 6.46 22.24 -5.72
C ALA A 158 4.95 22.15 -6.03
N ARG A 159 4.18 21.36 -5.27
CA ARG A 159 2.70 21.30 -5.38
C ARG A 159 1.98 22.46 -4.69
N SER A 160 2.61 23.13 -3.74
CA SER A 160 2.03 24.29 -3.02
C SER A 160 2.40 25.63 -3.65
N ALA A 161 3.31 25.65 -4.63
CA ALA A 161 3.52 26.85 -5.43
C ALA A 161 2.24 27.12 -6.25
N PRO A 162 1.60 28.30 -6.10
CA PRO A 162 0.49 28.65 -6.98
C PRO A 162 1.02 28.65 -8.42
N THR A 163 0.34 27.93 -9.30
CA THR A 163 0.55 27.95 -10.76
C THR A 163 0.19 29.33 -11.32
N GLY A 164 0.96 30.34 -10.93
CA GLY A 164 0.86 31.70 -11.41
C GLY A 164 1.52 31.79 -12.77
N GLY A 165 0.73 31.59 -13.81
CA GLY A 165 0.91 32.21 -15.12
C GLY A 165 2.17 31.85 -15.89
N ALA A 166 1.97 31.18 -17.03
CA ALA A 166 2.90 31.26 -18.14
C ALA A 166 3.29 32.73 -18.40
N SER A 167 4.59 33.02 -18.39
CA SER A 167 5.14 34.12 -19.19
C SER A 167 6.46 33.68 -19.80
N SER A 168 6.33 33.27 -21.06
CA SER A 168 7.42 33.22 -22.02
C SER A 168 8.18 34.55 -22.01
N SER A 169 9.48 34.49 -21.73
CA SER A 169 10.43 35.49 -22.20
C SER A 169 11.76 34.83 -22.52
N ALA A 170 11.77 34.16 -23.66
CA ALA A 170 12.97 34.13 -24.49
C ALA A 170 13.30 35.56 -24.93
N ARG A 171 14.41 36.14 -24.45
CA ARG A 171 15.15 37.15 -25.22
C ARG A 171 16.61 37.31 -24.79
N SER A 172 17.46 37.00 -25.78
CA SER A 172 18.69 37.70 -26.15
C SER A 172 19.86 37.87 -25.17
N ARG A 173 20.85 37.01 -25.39
CA ARG A 173 22.25 37.34 -25.78
C ARG A 173 22.65 38.84 -25.79
N ARG A 174 23.76 39.14 -25.08
CA ARG A 174 25.02 39.82 -25.50
C ARG A 174 25.53 40.85 -24.48
N GLY A 175 26.85 40.79 -24.22
CA GLY A 175 27.67 41.81 -23.56
C GLY A 175 28.58 41.15 -22.51
N ARG A 176 29.74 40.57 -22.87
CA ARG A 176 31.01 41.18 -23.27
C ARG A 176 31.71 41.99 -22.16
N ALA A 177 32.73 41.34 -21.60
CA ALA A 177 34.08 41.83 -21.25
C ALA A 177 34.34 42.64 -19.96
N ALA A 178 35.41 42.15 -19.28
CA ALA A 178 36.50 42.88 -18.61
C ALA A 178 36.16 43.66 -17.33
N ALA A 179 37.05 43.86 -16.36
CA ALA A 179 38.31 43.26 -15.93
C ALA A 179 38.67 43.96 -14.59
N SER A 180 39.48 43.29 -13.76
CA SER A 180 40.46 43.87 -12.82
C SER A 180 40.03 44.73 -11.63
N SER A 181 40.29 44.14 -10.45
CA SER A 181 41.14 44.64 -9.35
C SER A 181 40.98 46.06 -8.80
N ALA A 182 40.69 46.16 -7.50
CA ALA A 182 41.47 47.01 -6.58
C ALA A 182 41.31 46.54 -5.13
N SER A 183 42.46 46.47 -4.46
CA SER A 183 42.66 46.32 -3.02
C SER A 183 42.55 47.69 -2.33
N GLY A 184 42.06 47.74 -1.10
CA GLY A 184 42.05 48.95 -0.28
C GLY A 184 41.55 48.66 1.14
N ALA A 185 42.44 48.75 2.11
CA ALA A 185 42.21 48.52 3.53
C ALA A 185 41.80 49.81 4.28
N ALA A 186 41.23 49.58 5.47
CA ALA A 186 41.33 50.37 6.71
C ALA A 186 40.09 51.15 7.22
N THR A 187 39.67 50.71 8.41
CA THR A 187 39.29 51.47 9.63
C THR A 187 38.07 52.40 9.67
N GLY A 188 37.09 52.03 10.50
CA GLY A 188 36.80 52.76 11.74
C GLY A 188 35.53 53.64 11.80
N GLY A 189 34.68 53.36 12.80
CA GLY A 189 33.60 54.23 13.32
C GLY A 189 32.24 54.02 12.64
N GLU A 190 31.09 54.15 13.28
CA GLU A 190 30.67 54.36 14.66
C GLU A 190 29.14 54.14 14.65
N ALA A 191 28.58 53.85 15.82
CA ALA A 191 27.17 53.64 16.18
C ALA A 191 26.06 54.13 15.23
N THR A 192 25.08 53.25 14.96
CA THR A 192 23.64 53.61 14.92
C THR A 192 22.81 52.36 15.19
N GLU A 193 22.22 52.29 16.39
CA GLU A 193 21.08 51.40 16.68
C GLU A 193 19.83 51.95 15.98
N PRO A 194 19.04 51.07 15.34
CA PRO A 194 17.59 51.21 15.40
C PRO A 194 16.99 50.04 16.19
N SER A 195 16.43 50.40 17.34
CA SER A 195 15.37 49.65 18.00
C SER A 195 14.20 49.47 17.05
N ASP A 196 13.88 48.22 16.70
CA ASP A 196 12.54 47.84 16.28
C ASP A 196 12.17 46.56 17.02
N GLY A 197 11.30 46.74 18.03
CA GLY A 197 10.68 45.69 18.80
C GLY A 197 9.66 44.93 17.95
N GLY A 198 10.15 43.97 17.16
CA GLY A 198 9.31 42.93 16.59
C GLY A 198 9.15 41.81 17.63
N THR A 199 8.01 41.79 18.33
CA THR A 199 7.53 40.62 19.09
C THR A 199 7.30 39.48 18.10
N SER A 200 8.35 38.75 17.76
CA SER A 200 8.30 37.53 16.99
C SER A 200 7.60 36.47 17.85
N SER A 201 6.28 36.33 17.69
CA SER A 201 5.56 35.18 18.20
C SER A 201 6.29 33.91 17.72
N PRO A 202 6.62 32.97 18.62
CA PRO A 202 7.22 31.71 18.20
C PRO A 202 6.24 31.02 17.24
N PRO A 203 6.73 30.35 16.17
CA PRO A 203 5.85 29.55 15.34
C PRO A 203 5.17 28.53 16.24
N VAL A 204 3.84 28.56 16.27
CA VAL A 204 3.01 27.57 16.95
C VAL A 204 3.37 26.21 16.35
N ARG A 205 4.27 25.48 17.00
CA ARG A 205 4.56 24.09 16.66
C ARG A 205 3.24 23.36 16.83
N ARG A 206 2.58 23.00 15.72
CA ARG A 206 1.43 22.09 15.76
C ARG A 206 1.94 20.84 16.45
N ARG A 207 1.47 20.63 17.68
CA ARG A 207 1.75 19.42 18.45
C ARG A 207 1.27 18.26 17.57
N ALA A 208 2.17 17.35 17.24
CA ALA A 208 1.78 16.12 16.55
C ALA A 208 0.66 15.46 17.37
N PRO A 209 -0.40 14.98 16.72
CA PRO A 209 -1.45 14.25 17.43
C PRO A 209 -0.83 13.12 18.23
N ASP A 210 -1.35 12.93 19.44
CA ASP A 210 -0.93 11.82 20.30
C ASP A 210 -1.28 10.51 19.57
N PRO A 211 -0.33 9.57 19.40
CA PRO A 211 -0.59 8.29 18.74
C PRO A 211 -1.75 7.51 19.37
N SER A 212 -2.02 7.71 20.67
CA SER A 212 -3.19 7.13 21.34
C SER A 212 -4.49 7.67 20.74
N THR A 213 -4.57 8.98 20.50
CA THR A 213 -5.77 9.62 19.92
C THR A 213 -6.01 9.16 18.48
N GLU A 214 -4.96 8.90 17.71
CA GLU A 214 -5.09 8.43 16.32
C GLU A 214 -5.57 6.97 16.26
N ALA A 215 -5.10 6.12 17.17
CA ALA A 215 -5.58 4.75 17.32
C ALA A 215 -7.06 4.69 17.76
N ASP A 216 -7.49 5.58 18.66
CA ASP A 216 -8.89 5.71 19.07
C ASP A 216 -9.82 6.08 17.90
N ILE A 217 -9.38 7.01 17.04
CA ILE A 217 -10.13 7.41 15.84
C ILE A 217 -10.26 6.24 14.86
N LEU A 218 -9.16 5.51 14.61
CA LEU A 218 -9.17 4.34 13.74
C LEU A 218 -10.12 3.25 14.24
N LEU A 219 -10.14 3.02 15.56
CA LEU A 219 -11.06 2.07 16.18
C LEU A 219 -12.52 2.52 16.02
N ALA A 220 -12.82 3.80 16.25
CA ALA A 220 -14.17 4.35 16.11
C ALA A 220 -14.68 4.25 14.66
N ASP A 221 -13.83 4.55 13.67
CA ASP A 221 -14.17 4.45 12.25
C ASP A 221 -14.39 3.00 11.82
N ALA A 222 -13.50 2.09 12.25
CA ALA A 222 -13.67 0.66 11.97
C ALA A 222 -14.99 0.11 12.52
N ARG A 223 -15.36 0.51 13.75
CA ARG A 223 -16.66 0.17 14.36
C ARG A 223 -17.83 0.68 13.54
N ALA A 224 -17.75 1.91 13.03
CA ALA A 224 -18.81 2.48 12.20
C ALA A 224 -18.96 1.70 10.87
N ASP A 225 -17.84 1.35 10.24
CA ASP A 225 -17.84 0.61 8.99
C ASP A 225 -18.32 -0.84 9.14
N MET A 226 -17.95 -1.55 10.22
CA MET A 226 -18.48 -2.90 10.48
C MET A 226 -19.99 -2.90 10.73
N ARG A 227 -20.53 -1.90 11.46
CA ARG A 227 -21.98 -1.77 11.70
C ARG A 227 -22.77 -1.49 10.42
N SER A 228 -22.14 -0.95 9.39
CA SER A 228 -22.82 -0.68 8.12
C SER A 228 -23.22 -1.95 7.37
N GLY A 229 -22.56 -3.08 7.65
CA GLY A 229 -22.78 -4.35 6.95
C GLY A 229 -22.35 -4.36 5.48
N ASP A 230 -21.72 -3.28 5.00
CA ASP A 230 -21.22 -3.18 3.63
C ASP A 230 -19.90 -3.97 3.49
N PRO A 231 -19.83 -4.97 2.60
CA PRO A 231 -18.65 -5.81 2.44
C PRO A 231 -17.41 -5.05 1.96
N GLU A 232 -17.55 -3.98 1.17
CA GLU A 232 -16.39 -3.18 0.74
C GLU A 232 -15.80 -2.37 1.90
N ARG A 233 -16.68 -1.86 2.77
CA ARG A 233 -16.27 -1.15 4.00
C ARG A 233 -15.71 -2.08 5.05
N MET A 234 -16.12 -3.35 5.05
CA MET A 234 -15.59 -4.36 5.97
C MET A 234 -14.08 -4.54 5.79
N GLY A 235 -13.58 -4.55 4.55
CA GLY A 235 -12.15 -4.60 4.26
C GLY A 235 -11.39 -3.40 4.86
N LEU A 236 -11.92 -2.19 4.65
CA LEU A 236 -11.36 -0.96 5.22
C LEU A 236 -11.42 -0.94 6.75
N ALA A 237 -12.44 -1.52 7.36
CA ALA A 237 -12.54 -1.64 8.81
C ALA A 237 -11.42 -2.51 9.37
N PHE A 238 -11.14 -3.66 8.77
CA PHE A 238 -10.02 -4.52 9.18
C PHE A 238 -8.66 -3.84 9.02
N ASP A 239 -8.45 -3.11 7.93
CA ASP A 239 -7.21 -2.34 7.72
C ASP A 239 -7.01 -1.30 8.82
N ARG A 240 -8.08 -0.60 9.23
CA ARG A 240 -8.02 0.38 10.33
C ARG A 240 -7.76 -0.28 11.68
N LEU A 241 -8.36 -1.43 11.98
CA LEU A 241 -8.10 -2.18 13.22
C LEU A 241 -6.65 -2.66 13.30
N ALA A 242 -6.12 -3.19 12.21
CA ALA A 242 -4.72 -3.62 12.15
C ALA A 242 -3.77 -2.44 12.39
N LEU A 243 -4.07 -1.27 11.84
CA LEU A 243 -3.28 -0.06 12.05
C LEU A 243 -3.37 0.44 13.51
N ALA A 244 -4.57 0.44 14.09
CA ALA A 244 -4.79 0.82 15.49
C ALA A 244 -3.99 -0.07 16.46
N LEU A 245 -4.04 -1.40 16.28
CA LEU A 245 -3.30 -2.36 17.11
C LEU A 245 -1.79 -2.23 16.96
N ARG A 246 -1.32 -1.90 15.76
CA ARG A 246 0.10 -1.66 15.51
C ARG A 246 0.62 -0.44 16.27
N TRP A 247 -0.19 0.61 16.39
CA TRP A 247 0.19 1.84 17.08
C TRP A 247 -0.05 1.78 18.58
N HIS A 248 -1.08 1.06 19.02
CA HIS A 248 -1.44 0.94 20.43
C HIS A 248 -1.85 -0.50 20.79
N PRO A 249 -0.88 -1.41 21.00
CA PRO A 249 -1.14 -2.83 21.26
C PRO A 249 -2.04 -3.10 22.47
N ALA A 250 -2.08 -2.17 23.43
CA ALA A 250 -2.94 -2.26 24.60
C ALA A 250 -4.44 -2.19 24.27
N MET A 251 -4.83 -1.77 23.05
CA MET A 251 -6.23 -1.78 22.57
C MET A 251 -6.69 -3.16 22.09
N ALA A 252 -5.87 -4.22 22.24
CA ALA A 252 -6.22 -5.57 21.80
C ALA A 252 -7.53 -6.09 22.41
N GLU A 253 -7.80 -5.77 23.68
CA GLU A 253 -9.07 -6.15 24.33
C GLU A 253 -10.26 -5.42 23.69
N ASP A 254 -10.15 -4.11 23.46
CA ASP A 254 -11.22 -3.30 22.85
C ASP A 254 -11.56 -3.71 21.41
N VAL A 255 -10.59 -4.30 20.69
CA VAL A 255 -10.77 -4.84 19.34
C VAL A 255 -11.37 -6.24 19.37
N ALA A 256 -11.06 -7.05 20.38
CA ALA A 256 -11.60 -8.40 20.54
C ALA A 256 -13.09 -8.41 20.90
N GLU A 257 -13.63 -7.29 21.42
CA GLU A 257 -15.04 -7.12 21.77
C GLU A 257 -15.94 -6.67 20.61
N LEU A 258 -15.43 -6.60 19.38
CA LEU A 258 -16.16 -6.16 18.17
C LEU A 258 -16.80 -7.28 17.37
#